data_AF-A0A396IF88-F1
#
_entry.id   AF-A0A396IF88-F1
#
_cell.length_a   1.000
_cell.length_b   1.000
_cell.length_c   1.000
_cell.angle_alpha   90.00
_cell.angle_beta   90.00
_cell.angle_gamma   90.00
#
_symmetry.space_group_name_H-M   'P 1'
#
loop_
_entity.id
_entity.type
_entity.pdbx_description
1 polymer ?
#
loop_
_entity_poly.entity_id
_entity_poly.type
_entity_poly.pdbx_seq_one_letter_code
_entity_poly.pdbx_strand_id
1 'polypeptide(L)'
;MLPCNRVPVGGFKIPKFKFSYGLETSRVLKDLGVILPFSSGGLTKMVDSLEGQNLLVSNIFHKSFIEVNEKGTVAAAASCALMAKCIPTGVDFIADHPFLFLIREDSTQTILFAGQVLKVIITSQTAINCIIRR
;
A
#
# COMPACT_ATOMS: atom_id res chain seq x y z
N MET A 1 -4.25 -13.89 6.72
CA MET A 1 -2.97 -14.64 6.68
C MET A 1 -2.34 -14.40 5.32
N LEU A 2 -1.07 -13.99 5.27
CA LEU A 2 -0.35 -13.92 4.01
C LEU A 2 -0.11 -15.36 3.50
N PRO A 3 -0.12 -15.62 2.18
CA PRO A 3 0.18 -16.94 1.66
C PRO A 3 1.58 -17.38 2.09
N CYS A 4 1.67 -18.44 2.91
CA CYS A 4 2.96 -19.00 3.35
C CYS A 4 3.56 -19.98 2.33
N ASN A 5 2.78 -20.38 1.33
CA ASN A 5 3.17 -21.37 0.33
C ASN A 5 3.40 -20.71 -1.03
N ARG A 6 4.50 -21.06 -1.69
CA ARG A 6 4.74 -20.69 -3.08
C ARG A 6 3.88 -21.56 -3.98
N VAL A 7 3.17 -20.92 -4.91
CA VAL A 7 2.38 -21.61 -5.94
C VAL A 7 2.88 -21.20 -7.32
N PRO A 8 2.93 -22.13 -8.29
CA PRO A 8 3.17 -21.77 -9.67
C PRO A 8 2.00 -20.90 -10.16
N VAL A 9 2.32 -19.73 -10.71
CA VAL A 9 1.35 -18.83 -11.33
C VAL A 9 1.34 -19.03 -12.84
N GLY A 10 0.15 -19.11 -13.42
CA GLY A 10 -0.05 -19.14 -14.87
C GLY A 10 0.00 -17.72 -15.43
N GLY A 11 -1.16 -17.18 -15.78
CA GLY A 11 -1.33 -15.77 -16.13
C GLY A 11 -1.12 -14.85 -14.94
N PHE A 12 -0.26 -13.84 -15.10
CA PHE A 12 0.01 -12.84 -14.06
C PHE A 12 -0.16 -11.42 -14.64
N LYS A 13 -1.11 -10.64 -14.11
CA LYS A 13 -1.42 -9.29 -14.57
C LYS A 13 -1.76 -8.37 -13.39
N ILE A 14 -0.94 -7.34 -13.18
CA ILE A 14 -1.24 -6.21 -12.30
C ILE A 14 -1.31 -4.93 -13.14
N PRO A 15 -2.34 -4.08 -12.96
CA PRO A 15 -2.46 -2.83 -13.69
C PRO A 15 -1.43 -1.79 -13.22
N LYS A 16 -0.98 -0.94 -14.14
CA LYS A 16 -0.27 0.30 -13.79
C LYS A 16 -1.27 1.26 -13.15
N PHE A 17 -0.89 1.89 -12.05
CA PHE A 17 -1.73 2.92 -11.43
C PHE A 17 -0.89 3.99 -10.76
N LYS A 18 -1.44 5.20 -10.73
CA LYS A 18 -0.84 6.37 -10.11
C LYS A 18 -1.93 7.21 -9.47
N PHE A 19 -1.85 7.40 -8.16
CA PHE A 19 -2.79 8.26 -7.45
C PHE A 19 -2.14 8.88 -6.23
N SER A 20 -2.67 10.04 -5.84
CA SER A 20 -2.38 10.67 -4.55
C SER A 20 -3.64 10.64 -3.70
N TYR A 21 -3.44 10.51 -2.39
CA TYR A 21 -4.51 10.59 -1.42
C TYR A 21 -4.13 11.60 -0.34
N GLY A 22 -5.08 12.45 0.03
CA GLY A 22 -4.92 13.45 1.07
C GLY A 22 -6.12 13.38 2.00
N LEU A 23 -5.87 13.35 3.31
CA LEU A 23 -6.91 13.30 4.31
C LEU A 23 -6.55 14.22 5.48
N GLU A 24 -7.54 14.98 5.92
CA GLU A 24 -7.52 15.61 7.24
C GLU A 24 -7.92 14.55 8.27
N THR A 25 -6.92 14.01 8.97
CA THR A 25 -7.07 12.81 9.80
C THR A 25 -7.62 13.13 11.19
N SER A 26 -7.73 14.39 11.59
CA SER A 26 -8.17 14.75 12.94
C SER A 26 -9.56 14.23 13.26
N ARG A 27 -10.51 14.34 12.32
CA ARG A 27 -11.87 13.81 12.50
C ARG A 27 -11.84 12.31 12.73
N VAL A 28 -11.14 11.59 11.86
CA VAL A 28 -11.02 10.12 11.95
C VAL A 28 -10.37 9.70 13.27
N LEU A 29 -9.33 10.41 13.72
CA LEU A 29 -8.67 10.12 14.99
C LEU A 29 -9.58 10.38 16.19
N LYS A 30 -10.37 11.46 16.17
CA LYS A 30 -11.39 11.73 17.19
C LYS A 30 -12.44 10.62 17.24
N ASP A 31 -12.94 10.19 16.08
CA ASP A 31 -13.93 9.12 15.97
C ASP A 31 -13.37 7.77 16.47
N LEU A 32 -12.06 7.56 16.34
CA LEU A 32 -11.34 6.40 16.89
C LEU A 32 -10.98 6.55 18.39
N GLY A 33 -11.37 7.64 19.05
CA GLY A 33 -11.18 7.86 20.49
C GLY A 33 -9.96 8.71 20.87
N VAL A 34 -9.16 9.18 19.91
CA VAL A 34 -8.05 10.12 20.16
C VAL A 34 -8.60 11.54 20.24
N ILE A 35 -9.10 11.90 21.42
CA ILE A 35 -9.84 13.16 21.64
C ILE A 35 -9.00 14.21 22.39
N LEU A 36 -8.17 13.77 23.34
CA LEU A 36 -7.43 14.65 24.26
C LEU A 36 -6.59 15.72 23.56
N PRO A 37 -5.76 15.38 22.53
CA PRO A 37 -4.91 16.37 21.87
C PRO A 37 -5.68 17.52 21.20
N PHE A 38 -6.99 17.34 20.94
CA PHE A 38 -7.81 18.29 20.19
C PHE A 38 -8.80 19.09 21.06
N SER A 39 -8.91 18.81 22.36
CA SER A 39 -9.98 19.40 23.21
C SER A 39 -9.51 19.85 24.59
N SER A 40 -8.83 18.99 25.33
CA SER A 40 -8.50 19.21 26.75
C SER A 40 -7.02 19.49 26.98
N GLY A 41 -6.20 19.58 25.92
CA GLY A 41 -4.77 19.78 26.04
C GLY A 41 -4.03 18.50 26.45
N GLY A 42 -2.95 18.65 27.21
CA GLY A 42 -2.05 17.54 27.58
C GLY A 42 -0.76 17.48 26.75
N LEU A 43 -0.49 18.52 25.94
CA LEU A 43 0.74 18.69 25.17
C LEU A 43 1.77 19.55 25.91
N THR A 44 1.78 19.50 27.24
CA THR A 44 2.60 20.36 28.12
C THR A 44 4.11 20.19 27.93
N LYS A 45 4.54 19.06 27.33
CA LYS A 45 5.94 18.79 27.00
C LYS A 45 6.34 19.22 25.58
N MET A 46 5.43 19.81 24.81
CA MET A 46 5.69 20.24 23.43
C MET A 46 6.31 21.64 23.38
N VAL A 47 6.06 22.49 24.38
CA VAL A 47 6.55 23.87 24.45
C VAL A 47 6.94 24.20 25.89
N ASP A 48 8.10 24.82 26.10
CA ASP A 48 8.61 25.26 27.41
C ASP A 48 7.97 26.60 27.84
N SER A 49 6.64 26.65 27.92
CA SER A 49 5.91 27.84 28.39
C SER A 49 4.70 27.47 29.22
N LEU A 50 4.28 28.37 30.10
CA LEU A 50 3.05 28.20 30.89
C LEU A 50 1.81 28.08 29.99
N GLU A 51 1.87 28.60 28.76
CA GLU A 51 0.81 28.49 27.74
C GLU A 51 0.69 27.07 27.15
N GLY A 52 1.68 26.21 27.35
CA GLY A 52 1.64 24.80 26.96
C GLY A 52 0.49 24.00 27.62
N GLN A 53 -0.11 24.54 28.68
CA GLN A 53 -1.30 23.95 29.32
C GLN A 53 -2.55 24.01 28.42
N ASN A 54 -2.65 25.03 27.55
CA ASN A 54 -3.79 25.22 26.65
C ASN A 54 -3.47 24.89 25.18
N LEU A 55 -2.32 24.25 24.92
CA LEU A 55 -1.92 23.88 23.56
C LEU A 55 -2.76 22.72 23.03
N LEU A 56 -3.31 22.91 21.83
CA LEU A 56 -4.18 21.95 21.15
C LEU A 56 -3.70 21.70 19.71
N VAL A 57 -3.91 20.47 19.24
CA VAL A 57 -3.81 20.15 17.81
C VAL A 57 -5.04 20.70 17.12
N SER A 58 -4.84 21.58 16.13
CA SER A 58 -5.94 22.08 15.28
C SER A 58 -6.33 21.04 14.23
N ASN A 59 -5.37 20.68 13.38
CA ASN A 59 -5.58 19.75 12.27
C ASN A 59 -4.34 18.88 12.03
N ILE A 60 -4.57 17.65 11.58
CA ILE A 60 -3.56 16.70 11.13
C ILE A 60 -3.85 16.38 9.67
N PHE A 61 -2.89 16.67 8.79
CA PHE A 61 -3.02 16.38 7.35
C PHE A 61 -2.07 15.25 6.97
N HIS A 62 -2.62 14.16 6.46
CA HIS A 62 -1.86 13.06 5.88
C HIS A 62 -2.00 13.08 4.37
N LYS A 63 -0.87 13.16 3.65
CA LYS A 63 -0.83 13.11 2.18
C LYS A 63 0.14 12.03 1.74
N SER A 64 -0.32 11.17 0.85
CA SER A 64 0.45 10.07 0.28
C SER A 64 0.32 10.05 -1.24
N PHE A 65 1.31 9.43 -1.88
CA PHE A 65 1.36 9.26 -3.32
C PHE A 65 1.90 7.87 -3.63
N ILE A 66 1.23 7.16 -4.54
CA ILE A 66 1.60 5.83 -4.96
C ILE A 66 1.61 5.79 -6.48
N GLU A 67 2.71 5.24 -7.02
CA GLU A 67 2.86 4.94 -8.43
C GLU A 67 3.40 3.53 -8.57
N VAL A 68 2.62 2.67 -9.22
CA VAL A 68 3.04 1.33 -9.63
C VAL A 68 3.27 1.36 -11.13
N ASN A 69 4.54 1.20 -11.49
CA ASN A 69 5.01 1.10 -12.86
C ASN A 69 5.97 -0.09 -12.97
N GLU A 70 6.39 -0.41 -14.19
CA GLU A 70 7.32 -1.53 -14.45
C GLU A 70 8.78 -1.21 -14.16
N LYS A 71 9.08 0.07 -13.91
CA LYS A 71 10.45 0.55 -13.71
C LYS A 71 10.92 0.36 -12.26
N GLY A 72 10.02 0.05 -11.33
CA GLY A 72 10.33 -0.23 -9.92
C GLY A 72 11.09 -1.55 -9.74
N THR A 73 12.40 -1.50 -9.99
CA THR A 73 13.38 -2.61 -9.93
C THR A 73 13.16 -3.70 -10.97
N VAL A 74 14.06 -3.72 -11.96
CA VAL A 74 14.20 -4.65 -13.09
C VAL A 74 14.42 -6.10 -12.61
N ALA A 75 13.40 -6.72 -12.04
CA ALA A 75 13.47 -8.10 -11.53
C ALA A 75 12.88 -9.13 -12.51
N ALA A 76 12.84 -8.86 -13.82
CA ALA A 76 12.40 -9.81 -14.82
C ALA A 76 13.49 -10.01 -15.90
N ALA A 77 14.63 -10.58 -15.50
CA ALA A 77 15.48 -11.27 -16.46
C ALA A 77 14.60 -12.35 -17.10
N ALA A 78 14.33 -12.18 -18.40
CA ALA A 78 13.56 -13.10 -19.21
C ALA A 78 14.00 -14.54 -18.96
N SER A 79 13.23 -15.30 -18.21
CA SER A 79 13.30 -16.77 -18.23
C SER A 79 12.22 -17.26 -19.17
N CYS A 80 12.32 -16.84 -20.44
CA CYS A 80 11.61 -17.48 -21.53
C CYS A 80 12.45 -18.69 -21.96
N ALA A 81 12.56 -19.70 -21.10
CA ALA A 81 13.08 -20.99 -21.51
C ALA A 81 11.91 -21.76 -22.13
N LEU A 82 11.92 -21.84 -23.46
CA LEU A 82 11.08 -22.74 -24.24
C LEU A 82 11.22 -24.17 -23.70
N MET A 83 10.30 -24.59 -22.85
CA MET A 83 10.13 -26.00 -22.50
C MET A 83 8.67 -26.35 -22.78
N ALA A 84 8.45 -26.82 -24.00
CA ALA A 84 7.29 -27.64 -24.31
C ALA A 84 7.36 -28.91 -23.44
N LYS A 85 6.60 -28.93 -22.34
CA LYS A 85 6.15 -30.14 -21.62
C LYS A 85 5.11 -29.73 -20.58
N CYS A 86 3.96 -30.41 -20.61
CA CYS A 86 2.77 -30.26 -19.77
C CYS A 86 2.95 -29.37 -18.53
N ILE A 87 2.48 -28.13 -18.63
CA ILE A 87 2.52 -27.16 -17.52
C ILE A 87 1.39 -27.55 -16.55
N PRO A 88 1.67 -27.85 -15.27
CA PRO A 88 0.62 -27.98 -14.26
C PRO A 88 -0.17 -26.68 -14.25
N THR A 89 -1.50 -26.75 -14.28
CA THR A 89 -2.41 -25.61 -14.28
C THR A 89 -2.16 -24.72 -13.06
N GLY A 90 -1.24 -23.77 -13.21
CA GLY A 90 -0.94 -22.76 -12.20
C GLY A 90 -2.17 -21.91 -11.95
N VAL A 91 -2.21 -21.24 -10.80
CA VAL A 91 -3.31 -20.32 -10.50
C VAL A 91 -3.04 -19.00 -11.24
N ASP A 92 -4.03 -18.52 -11.98
CA ASP A 92 -3.96 -17.21 -12.62
C ASP A 92 -4.17 -16.11 -11.57
N PHE A 93 -3.31 -15.09 -11.59
CA PHE A 93 -3.47 -13.87 -10.81
C PHE A 93 -3.69 -12.69 -11.75
N ILE A 94 -4.96 -12.33 -11.96
CA ILE A 94 -5.37 -11.24 -12.86
C ILE A 94 -6.13 -10.21 -12.03
N ALA A 95 -5.51 -9.05 -11.80
CA ALA A 95 -6.10 -7.96 -11.04
C ALA A 95 -6.91 -7.01 -11.95
N ASP A 96 -7.96 -7.55 -12.58
CA ASP A 96 -8.87 -6.84 -13.50
C ASP A 96 -10.16 -6.31 -12.83
N HIS A 97 -10.27 -6.46 -11.51
CA HIS A 97 -11.39 -6.03 -10.67
C HIS A 97 -10.86 -5.40 -9.37
N PRO A 98 -11.72 -4.80 -8.52
CA PRO A 98 -11.25 -4.13 -7.31
C PRO A 98 -10.38 -5.02 -6.41
N PHE A 99 -9.23 -4.51 -5.97
CA PHE A 99 -8.29 -5.27 -5.14
C PHE A 99 -7.70 -4.42 -4.00
N LEU A 100 -7.24 -5.10 -2.96
CA LEU A 100 -6.49 -4.52 -1.85
C LEU A 100 -4.98 -4.70 -2.06
N PHE A 101 -4.18 -3.76 -1.56
CA PHE A 101 -2.74 -3.89 -1.54
C PHE A 101 -2.14 -3.41 -0.22
N LEU A 102 -0.98 -3.97 0.11
CA LEU A 102 -0.17 -3.62 1.28
C LEU A 102 1.28 -3.46 0.83
N ILE A 103 1.91 -2.36 1.23
CA ILE A 103 3.37 -2.20 1.15
C ILE A 103 3.89 -2.40 2.57
N ARG A 104 4.78 -3.36 2.74
CA ARG A 104 5.21 -3.83 4.05
C ARG A 104 6.70 -4.10 4.05
N GLU A 105 7.35 -3.78 5.16
CA GLU A 105 8.72 -4.18 5.40
C GLU A 105 8.76 -5.63 5.91
N ASP A 106 9.51 -6.50 5.24
CA ASP A 106 9.52 -7.93 5.54
C ASP A 106 10.34 -8.32 6.79
N SER A 107 11.26 -7.49 7.27
CA SER A 107 12.00 -7.76 8.51
C SER A 107 11.14 -7.48 9.75
N THR A 108 10.62 -6.25 9.86
CA THR A 108 9.85 -5.78 11.01
C THR A 108 8.36 -6.09 10.90
N GLN A 109 7.92 -6.55 9.73
CA GLN A 109 6.53 -6.83 9.43
C GLN A 109 5.64 -5.55 9.43
N THR A 110 6.25 -4.36 9.42
CA THR A 110 5.58 -3.04 9.50
C THR A 110 4.87 -2.68 8.20
N ILE A 111 3.60 -2.26 8.30
CA ILE A 111 2.81 -1.78 7.16
C ILE A 111 3.17 -0.31 6.89
N LEU A 112 3.74 -0.05 5.72
CA LEU A 112 4.07 1.30 5.26
C LEU A 112 2.86 1.93 4.55
N PHE A 113 2.14 1.14 3.75
CA PHE A 113 0.93 1.57 3.06
C PHE A 113 -0.12 0.47 3.03
N ALA A 114 -1.37 0.86 3.14
CA ALA A 114 -2.53 0.02 2.89
C ALA A 114 -3.51 0.79 2.01
N GLY A 115 -4.11 0.12 1.03
CA GLY A 115 -5.05 0.77 0.15
C GLY A 115 -5.87 -0.19 -0.70
N GLN A 116 -6.81 0.39 -1.42
CA GLN A 116 -7.70 -0.31 -2.34
C GLN A 116 -7.71 0.39 -3.69
N VAL A 117 -7.74 -0.39 -4.76
CA VAL A 117 -7.95 0.10 -6.12
C VAL A 117 -9.36 -0.31 -6.54
N LEU A 118 -10.27 0.65 -6.67
CA LEU A 118 -11.68 0.38 -7.02
C LEU A 118 -11.94 0.51 -8.53
N LYS A 119 -11.22 1.40 -9.20
CA LYS A 119 -11.33 1.63 -10.64
C LYS A 119 -10.01 1.31 -11.31
N VAL A 120 -9.97 0.18 -12.01
CA VAL A 120 -8.83 -0.22 -12.82
C VAL A 120 -8.99 0.38 -14.22
N ILE A 121 -8.16 1.35 -14.58
CA ILE A 121 -8.08 1.84 -15.96
C ILE A 121 -6.98 1.03 -16.64
N ILE A 122 -7.38 0.03 -17.43
CA ILE A 122 -6.45 -0.74 -18.24
C ILE A 122 -6.09 0.10 -19.48
N THR A 123 -5.04 0.90 -19.39
CA THR A 123 -4.36 1.39 -20.60
C THR A 123 -3.67 0.19 -21.26
N SER A 124 -3.89 0.04 -22.57
CA SER A 124 -3.53 -1.13 -23.38
C SER A 124 -2.14 -1.71 -23.07
N GLN A 125 -2.13 -3.04 -22.89
CA GLN A 125 -0.98 -3.95 -22.85
C GLN A 125 0.28 -3.46 -22.13
N THR A 126 0.37 -3.71 -20.83
CA THR A 126 1.64 -4.27 -20.31
C THR A 126 1.38 -5.05 -19.02
N ALA A 127 1.64 -6.36 -19.05
CA ALA A 127 1.53 -7.23 -17.90
C ALA A 127 2.75 -6.96 -16.99
N ILE A 128 2.51 -6.42 -15.79
CA ILE A 128 3.55 -6.38 -14.76
C ILE A 128 3.76 -7.82 -14.30
N ASN A 129 4.95 -8.40 -14.50
CA ASN A 129 5.36 -9.66 -13.88
C ASN A 129 5.96 -9.35 -12.50
N CYS A 130 5.26 -9.68 -11.41
CA CYS A 130 5.75 -9.46 -10.05
C CYS A 130 6.46 -10.73 -9.56
N ILE A 131 7.76 -10.61 -9.29
CA ILE A 131 8.49 -11.63 -8.54
C ILE A 131 8.37 -11.29 -7.06
N ILE A 132 7.66 -12.12 -6.30
CA ILE A 132 7.70 -12.09 -4.84
C ILE A 132 9.10 -12.57 -4.41
N ARG A 133 10.00 -11.62 -4.10
CA ARG A 133 11.25 -11.92 -3.39
C ARG A 133 11.02 -11.82 -1.88
N ARG A 134 11.87 -12.56 -1.15
CA ARG A 134 11.89 -12.67 0.32
C ARG A 134 12.15 -11.34 1.01
#